data_AF-A0A6V7VRH6-F1
#
_entry.id   AF-A0A6V7VRH6-F1
#
_cell.length_a   1.000
_cell.length_b   1.000
_cell.length_c   1.000
_cell.angle_alpha   90.00
_cell.angle_beta   90.00
_cell.angle_gamma   90.00
#
_symmetry.space_group_name_H-M   'P 1'
#
loop_
_entity.id
_entity.type
_entity.pdbx_description
1 polymer ?
#
loop_
_entity_poly.entity_id
_entity_poly.type
_entity_poly.pdbx_seq_one_letter_code
_entity_poly.pdbx_strand_id
1 'polypeptide(L)'
;MPKASKKTKDPNMPKRAQSAYFIWMQENRERIKKPGMSVADVAKAAGVEWGKLSASEKSVWEKKAADDKKRYEADMEVYRSRQGK
;
A
#
# COMPACT_ATOMS: atom_id res chain seq x y z
N MET A 1 21.27 -17.43 -8.30
CA MET A 1 20.76 -16.09 -8.69
C MET A 1 20.78 -15.18 -7.46
N PRO A 2 21.58 -14.10 -7.44
CA PRO A 2 21.60 -13.20 -6.29
C PRO A 2 20.31 -12.36 -6.30
N LYS A 3 19.51 -12.47 -5.24
CA LYS A 3 18.31 -11.65 -5.04
C LYS A 3 18.76 -10.20 -4.92
N ALA A 4 18.30 -9.33 -5.82
CA ALA A 4 18.61 -7.91 -5.82
C ALA A 4 18.44 -7.34 -4.40
N SER A 5 19.56 -6.92 -3.80
CA SER A 5 19.60 -6.23 -2.53
C SER A 5 18.70 -5.00 -2.67
N LYS A 6 17.55 -5.00 -1.97
CA LYS A 6 16.69 -3.83 -1.87
C LYS A 6 17.58 -2.69 -1.39
N LYS A 7 17.89 -1.73 -2.28
CA LYS A 7 18.49 -0.45 -1.91
C LYS A 7 17.73 0.01 -0.67
N THR A 8 18.46 0.14 0.45
CA THR A 8 17.93 0.67 1.69
C THR A 8 17.26 1.98 1.32
N LYS A 9 15.92 1.96 1.27
CA LYS A 9 15.16 3.21 1.16
C LYS A 9 15.63 4.05 2.33
N ASP A 10 16.05 5.28 2.05
CA ASP A 10 16.48 6.20 3.09
C ASP A 10 15.53 6.09 4.29
N PRO A 11 16.05 5.84 5.51
CA PRO A 11 15.19 5.67 6.68
C PRO A 11 14.37 6.93 6.96
N ASN A 12 14.81 8.07 6.45
CA ASN A 12 14.12 9.35 6.54
C ASN A 12 13.10 9.57 5.41
N MET A 13 13.11 8.76 4.35
CA MET A 13 12.17 8.91 3.24
C MET A 13 10.76 8.48 3.68
N PRO A 14 9.75 9.35 3.50
CA PRO A 14 8.38 9.03 3.83
C PRO A 14 7.93 7.73 3.17
N LYS A 15 7.14 6.97 3.91
CA LYS A 15 6.57 5.72 3.39
C LYS A 15 5.60 6.06 2.26
N ARG A 16 5.86 5.49 1.07
CA ARG A 16 5.07 5.71 -0.16
C ARG A 16 3.57 5.61 0.12
N ALA A 17 2.82 6.54 -0.48
CA ALA A 17 1.36 6.48 -0.49
C ALA A 17 0.88 5.09 -0.91
N GLN A 18 -0.11 4.58 -0.20
CA GLN A 18 -0.77 3.32 -0.48
C GLN A 18 -1.89 3.55 -1.47
N SER A 19 -2.00 2.70 -2.50
CA SER A 19 -3.14 2.74 -3.41
C SER A 19 -4.39 2.20 -2.72
N ALA A 20 -5.56 2.48 -3.32
CA ALA A 20 -6.86 1.99 -2.84
C ALA A 20 -6.85 0.49 -2.56
N TYR A 21 -6.25 -0.29 -3.48
CA TYR A 21 -6.06 -1.73 -3.32
C TYR A 21 -5.21 -2.10 -2.10
N PHE A 22 -4.11 -1.39 -1.83
CA PHE A 22 -3.24 -1.70 -0.69
C PHE A 22 -3.89 -1.36 0.65
N ILE A 23 -4.68 -0.29 0.71
CA ILE A 23 -5.46 0.08 1.91
C ILE A 23 -6.53 -0.99 2.17
N TRP A 24 -7.33 -1.30 1.15
CA TRP A 24 -8.34 -2.37 1.22
C TRP A 24 -7.71 -3.71 1.59
N MET A 25 -6.59 -4.08 0.96
CA MET A 25 -5.89 -5.34 1.26
C MET A 25 -5.37 -5.35 2.70
N GLN A 26 -4.91 -4.23 3.27
CA GLN A 26 -4.47 -4.20 4.66
C GLN A 26 -5.59 -4.47 5.66
N GLU A 27 -6.76 -3.87 5.45
CA GLU A 27 -7.94 -4.07 6.27
C GLU A 27 -8.53 -5.48 6.06
N ASN A 28 -8.53 -5.98 4.82
CA ASN A 28 -9.11 -7.28 4.49
C ASN A 28 -8.13 -8.44 4.59
N ARG A 29 -6.81 -8.22 4.73
CA ARG A 29 -5.82 -9.32 4.79
C ARG A 29 -6.11 -10.25 5.94
N GLU A 30 -6.57 -9.74 7.09
CA GLU A 30 -6.83 -10.56 8.27
C GLU A 30 -8.08 -11.41 8.08
N ARG A 31 -9.06 -10.90 7.32
CA ARG A 31 -10.23 -11.66 6.87
C ARG A 31 -9.86 -12.75 5.86
N ILE A 32 -8.94 -12.45 4.93
CA ILE A 32 -8.55 -13.36 3.84
C ILE A 32 -7.52 -14.40 4.32
N LYS A 33 -6.63 -14.01 5.24
CA LYS A 33 -5.55 -14.86 5.75
C LYS A 33 -6.13 -15.96 6.62
N LYS A 34 -6.06 -17.19 6.11
CA LYS A 34 -6.41 -18.40 6.84
C LYS A 34 -5.16 -19.11 7.36
N PRO A 35 -5.28 -19.94 8.41
CA PRO A 35 -4.18 -20.78 8.88
C PRO A 35 -3.63 -21.64 7.72
N GLY A 36 -2.30 -21.63 7.54
CA GLY A 36 -1.63 -22.38 6.47
C GLY A 36 -1.54 -21.68 5.11
N MET A 37 -2.19 -20.52 4.91
CA MET A 37 -2.03 -19.75 3.66
C MET A 37 -0.71 -18.97 3.64
N SER A 38 -0.01 -19.01 2.51
CA SER A 38 1.15 -18.14 2.30
C SER A 38 0.71 -16.71 1.98
N VAL A 39 1.63 -15.74 2.15
CA VAL A 39 1.38 -14.34 1.76
C VAL A 39 1.03 -14.24 0.27
N ALA A 40 1.60 -15.10 -0.58
CA ALA A 40 1.29 -15.13 -2.00
C ALA A 40 -0.15 -15.59 -2.26
N ASP A 41 -0.66 -16.55 -1.51
CA ASP A 41 -2.03 -17.05 -1.65
C ASP A 41 -3.05 -16.01 -1.18
N VAL A 42 -2.74 -15.31 -0.08
CA VAL A 42 -3.54 -14.17 0.40
C VAL A 42 -3.58 -13.07 -0.65
N ALA A 43 -2.44 -12.73 -1.27
CA ALA A 43 -2.38 -11.70 -2.30
C ALA A 43 -3.18 -12.08 -3.57
N LYS A 44 -3.15 -13.35 -3.98
CA LYS A 44 -3.99 -13.85 -5.10
C LYS A 44 -5.47 -13.74 -4.77
N ALA A 45 -5.89 -14.22 -3.59
CA ALA A 45 -7.28 -14.15 -3.16
C ALA A 45 -7.77 -12.69 -3.04
N ALA A 46 -6.93 -11.81 -2.50
CA ALA A 46 -7.19 -10.38 -2.42
C ALA A 46 -7.38 -9.74 -3.80
N GLY A 47 -6.54 -10.08 -4.78
CA GLY A 47 -6.69 -9.58 -6.16
C GLY A 47 -8.02 -9.98 -6.80
N VAL A 48 -8.46 -11.22 -6.58
CA VAL A 48 -9.75 -11.72 -7.08
C VAL A 48 -10.92 -10.98 -6.42
N GLU A 49 -10.91 -10.83 -5.10
CA GLU A 49 -11.96 -10.09 -4.40
C GLU A 49 -11.98 -8.60 -4.77
N TRP A 50 -10.83 -7.94 -4.88
CA TRP A 50 -10.75 -6.57 -5.36
C TRP A 50 -11.33 -6.41 -6.77
N GLY A 51 -11.06 -7.37 -7.66
CA GLY A 51 -11.67 -7.42 -8.99
C GLY A 51 -13.20 -7.46 -8.93
N LYS A 52 -13.76 -8.19 -7.96
CA LYS A 52 -15.22 -8.33 -7.73
C LYS A 52 -15.87 -7.13 -7.07
N LEU A 53 -15.12 -6.27 -6.39
CA LEU A 53 -15.69 -5.07 -5.77
C LEU A 53 -16.31 -4.15 -6.83
N SER A 54 -17.44 -3.57 -6.47
CA SER A 54 -18.14 -2.57 -7.27
C SER A 54 -17.36 -1.27 -7.35
N ALA A 55 -17.66 -0.43 -8.35
CA ALA A 55 -17.08 0.91 -8.46
C ALA A 55 -17.37 1.77 -7.21
N SER A 56 -18.56 1.62 -6.60
CA SER A 56 -18.94 2.33 -5.39
C SER A 56 -18.05 1.96 -4.20
N GLU A 57 -17.77 0.67 -3.99
CA GLU A 57 -16.86 0.22 -2.94
C GLU A 57 -15.45 0.69 -3.21
N LYS A 58 -14.96 0.52 -4.45
CA LYS A 58 -13.65 1.00 -4.87
C LYS A 58 -13.50 2.50 -4.65
N SER A 59 -14.54 3.30 -4.90
CA SER A 59 -14.54 4.75 -4.69
C SER A 59 -14.26 5.14 -3.23
N VAL A 60 -14.80 4.40 -2.26
CA VAL A 60 -14.50 4.63 -0.83
C VAL A 60 -13.00 4.43 -0.55
N TRP A 61 -12.41 3.38 -1.14
CA TRP A 61 -10.99 3.09 -1.01
C TRP A 61 -10.10 4.06 -1.79
N GLU A 62 -10.56 4.55 -2.94
CA GLU A 62 -9.88 5.59 -3.73
C GLU A 62 -9.86 6.92 -2.99
N LYS A 63 -10.94 7.29 -2.29
CA LYS A 63 -10.94 8.46 -1.39
C LYS A 63 -9.91 8.30 -0.27
N LYS A 64 -9.90 7.16 0.43
CA LYS A 64 -8.87 6.84 1.43
C LYS A 64 -7.45 6.93 0.86
N ALA A 65 -7.25 6.42 -0.36
CA ALA A 65 -5.95 6.46 -1.04
C ALA A 65 -5.55 7.89 -1.46
N ALA A 66 -6.51 8.71 -1.88
CA ALA A 66 -6.27 10.12 -2.19
C ALA A 66 -5.82 10.89 -0.94
N ASP A 67 -6.42 10.59 0.22
CA ASP A 67 -6.01 11.22 1.48
C ASP A 67 -4.63 10.73 1.95
N ASP A 68 -4.32 9.43 1.82
CA ASP A 68 -2.95 8.93 2.10
C ASP A 68 -1.92 9.48 1.11
N LYS A 69 -2.31 9.75 -0.14
CA LYS A 69 -1.47 10.44 -1.13
C LYS A 69 -1.15 11.86 -0.69
N LYS A 70 -2.13 12.63 -0.20
CA LYS A 70 -1.90 13.98 0.35
C LYS A 70 -0.94 13.94 1.54
N ARG A 71 -1.13 12.99 2.46
CA ARG A 71 -0.21 12.76 3.60
C ARG A 71 1.22 12.53 3.09
N TYR A 72 1.38 11.62 2.14
CA TYR A 72 2.70 11.31 1.57
C TYR A 72 3.32 12.51 0.84
N GLU A 73 2.53 13.30 0.11
CA GLU A 73 3.02 14.50 -0.57
C GLU A 73 3.53 15.55 0.42
N ALA A 74 2.78 15.80 1.50
CA ALA A 74 3.20 16.69 2.58
C ALA A 74 4.46 16.17 3.29
N ASP A 75 4.50 14.89 3.66
CA ASP A 75 5.68 14.26 4.26
C ASP A 75 6.90 14.34 3.33
N MET A 76 6.71 14.16 2.01
CA MET A 76 7.75 14.23 1.00
C MET A 76 8.29 15.64 0.80
N GLU A 77 7.46 16.67 0.91
CA GLU A 77 7.88 18.06 0.88
C GLU A 77 8.77 18.40 2.07
N VAL A 78 8.38 17.96 3.27
CA VAL A 78 9.21 18.08 4.48
C VAL A 78 10.52 17.29 4.34
N TYR A 79 10.46 16.09 3.77
CA TYR A 79 11.66 15.29 3.52
C TYR A 79 12.61 15.96 2.53
N ARG A 80 12.09 16.45 1.40
CA ARG A 80 12.89 17.14 0.37
C ARG A 80 13.54 18.41 0.92
N SER A 81 12.81 19.20 1.70
CA SER A 81 13.36 20.40 2.34
C SER A 81 14.44 20.09 3.39
N ARG A 82 14.35 18.94 4.07
CA ARG A 82 15.37 18.45 5.01
C ARG A 82 16.60 17.83 4.34
N GLN A 83 16.48 17.29 3.14
CA GLN A 83 17.60 16.67 2.39
C GLN A 83 18.44 17.68 1.60
N GLY A 84 17.97 18.93 1.46
CA GLY A 84 18.65 20.00 0.73
C GLY A 84 19.44 20.98 1.59
N LYS A 85 19.77 20.64 2.85
CA LYS A 85 20.52 21.50 3.77
C LYS A 85 21.74 20.79 4.35
#